data_AF-A0A0V0H298-F1
#
_entry.id   AF-A0A0V0H298-F1
#
_cell.length_a   1.000
_cell.length_b   1.000
_cell.length_c   1.000
_cell.angle_alpha   90.00
_cell.angle_beta   90.00
_cell.angle_gamma   90.00
#
_symmetry.space_group_name_H-M   'P 1'
#
loop_
_entity.id
_entity.type
_entity.pdbx_description
1 polymer ?
#
loop_
_entity_poly.entity_id
_entity_poly.type
_entity_poly.pdbx_seq_one_letter_code
_entity_poly.pdbx_strand_id
1 'polypeptide(L)'
;MENVQYSTWAELFKVHAKSNKVLHHIIPSAKGKEQPPPSTDAETELWATLDATVLSWIYSTISRDLLNTIIEPDSTAMEAWDRLRDIFQDNEHSRAVALEQEFSTTSMEDFPNVSSYCQRLKSLADQLKNVGAPVSDSRMVLQLVGGLTRPYRGVGTLIR
;
A
#
# COMPACT_ATOMS: atom_id res chain seq x y z
N MET A 1 -6.32 -0.66 9.19
CA MET A 1 -7.56 -1.22 8.60
C MET A 1 -7.86 -0.57 7.24
N GLU A 2 -7.62 0.73 7.07
CA GLU A 2 -7.89 1.45 5.81
C GLU A 2 -7.14 0.88 4.59
N ASN A 3 -5.86 0.51 4.68
CA ASN A 3 -5.14 -0.12 3.55
C ASN A 3 -5.70 -1.50 3.15
N VAL A 4 -6.27 -2.26 4.10
CA VAL A 4 -6.93 -3.55 3.81
C VAL A 4 -8.25 -3.32 3.07
N GLN A 5 -8.94 -2.23 3.38
CA GLN A 5 -10.16 -1.84 2.67
C GLN A 5 -9.85 -1.32 1.26
N TYR A 6 -8.80 -0.51 1.08
CA TYR A 6 -8.36 -0.05 -0.24
C TYR A 6 -7.94 -1.21 -1.14
N SER A 7 -7.09 -2.12 -0.67
CA SER A 7 -6.65 -3.28 -1.47
C SER A 7 -7.83 -4.16 -1.88
N THR A 8 -8.77 -4.41 -0.97
CA THR A 8 -9.99 -5.17 -1.28
C THR A 8 -10.86 -4.45 -2.32
N TRP A 9 -11.09 -3.14 -2.14
CA TRP A 9 -11.85 -2.32 -3.09
C TRP A 9 -11.18 -2.31 -4.46
N ALA A 10 -9.86 -2.10 -4.52
CA ALA A 10 -9.10 -2.02 -5.75
C ALA A 10 -9.16 -3.35 -6.53
N GLU A 11 -9.07 -4.50 -5.85
CA GLU A 11 -9.23 -5.80 -6.51
C GLU A 11 -10.65 -6.02 -7.05
N LEU A 12 -11.68 -5.67 -6.28
CA LEU A 12 -13.07 -5.74 -6.76
C LEU A 12 -13.31 -4.81 -7.96
N PHE A 13 -12.75 -3.60 -7.93
CA PHE A 13 -12.87 -2.63 -9.01
C PHE A 13 -12.17 -3.13 -10.29
N LYS A 14 -10.97 -3.70 -10.18
CA LYS A 14 -10.26 -4.33 -11.31
C LYS A 14 -11.09 -5.46 -11.94
N VAL A 15 -11.73 -6.30 -11.11
CA VAL A 15 -12.63 -7.37 -11.60
C VAL A 15 -13.81 -6.77 -12.37
N HIS A 16 -14.43 -5.71 -11.83
CA HIS A 16 -15.53 -5.00 -12.48
C HIS A 16 -15.13 -4.33 -13.80
N ALA A 17 -13.99 -3.64 -13.84
CA ALA A 17 -13.48 -3.03 -15.06
C ALA A 17 -13.14 -4.09 -16.13
N LYS A 18 -12.59 -5.24 -15.70
CA LYS A 18 -12.28 -6.37 -16.59
C LYS A 18 -13.55 -7.01 -17.17
N SER A 19 -14.61 -7.21 -16.38
CA SER A 19 -15.88 -7.76 -16.88
C SER A 19 -16.54 -6.86 -17.93
N ASN A 20 -16.33 -5.55 -17.81
CA ASN A 20 -16.83 -4.55 -18.75
C ASN A 20 -15.83 -4.21 -19.89
N LYS A 21 -14.70 -4.92 -19.99
CA LYS A 21 -13.66 -4.71 -21.02
C LYS A 21 -13.02 -3.31 -21.05
N VAL A 22 -13.03 -2.61 -19.92
CA VAL A 22 -12.49 -1.24 -19.76
C VAL A 22 -11.30 -1.16 -18.80
N LEU A 23 -10.68 -2.32 -18.48
CA LEU A 23 -9.53 -2.36 -17.58
C LEU A 23 -8.37 -1.45 -18.01
N HIS A 24 -8.21 -1.23 -19.31
CA HIS A 24 -7.16 -0.38 -19.88
C HIS A 24 -7.33 1.12 -19.54
N HIS A 25 -8.52 1.55 -19.09
CA HIS A 25 -8.74 2.92 -18.62
C HIS A 25 -8.15 3.20 -17.24
N ILE A 26 -7.79 2.17 -16.47
CA ILE A 26 -7.21 2.33 -15.12
C ILE A 26 -5.84 1.66 -14.97
N ILE A 27 -5.47 0.76 -15.88
CA ILE A 27 -4.17 0.09 -15.89
C ILE A 27 -3.63 0.09 -17.33
N PRO A 28 -2.45 0.67 -17.59
CA PRO A 28 -1.83 0.61 -18.90
C PRO A 28 -1.71 -0.83 -19.41
N SER A 29 -2.03 -1.05 -20.69
CA SER A 29 -1.82 -2.37 -21.28
C SER A 29 -0.34 -2.73 -21.29
N ALA A 30 -0.01 -4.02 -21.11
CA ALA A 30 1.38 -4.47 -21.16
C ALA A 30 2.01 -4.12 -22.51
N LYS A 31 3.29 -3.71 -22.51
CA LYS A 31 4.05 -3.36 -23.72
C LYS A 31 3.88 -4.44 -24.78
N GLY A 32 3.40 -4.06 -25.97
CA GLY A 32 3.11 -4.97 -27.09
C GLY A 32 1.67 -5.50 -27.16
N LYS A 33 0.79 -5.11 -26.23
CA LYS A 33 -0.67 -5.34 -26.29
C LYS A 33 -1.46 -4.03 -26.21
N GLU A 34 -0.84 -2.92 -26.57
CA GLU A 34 -1.52 -1.62 -26.65
C GLU A 34 -2.67 -1.72 -27.66
N GLN A 35 -3.86 -1.27 -27.26
CA GLN A 35 -4.93 -1.09 -28.23
C GLN A 35 -4.44 -0.07 -29.27
N PRO A 36 -4.70 -0.31 -30.56
CA PRO A 36 -4.45 0.70 -31.56
C PRO A 36 -5.15 1.99 -31.12
N PRO A 37 -4.51 3.16 -31.25
CA PRO A 37 -5.18 4.42 -30.97
C PRO A 37 -6.47 4.51 -31.81
N PRO A 38 -7.53 5.13 -31.27
CA PRO A 38 -8.77 5.32 -32.02
C PRO A 38 -8.43 6.01 -33.35
N SER A 39 -8.88 5.39 -34.45
CA SER A 39 -8.53 5.77 -35.82
C SER A 39 -9.60 6.64 -36.47
N THR A 40 -10.77 6.70 -35.84
CA THR A 40 -11.96 7.43 -36.30
C THR A 40 -12.53 8.30 -35.20
N ASP A 41 -13.28 9.34 -35.58
CA ASP A 41 -13.96 10.23 -34.63
C ASP A 41 -14.94 9.46 -33.73
N ALA A 42 -15.64 8.46 -34.30
CA ALA A 42 -16.58 7.60 -33.57
C ALA A 42 -15.89 6.73 -32.50
N GLU A 43 -14.70 6.20 -32.80
CA GLU A 43 -13.91 5.45 -31.81
C GLU A 43 -13.37 6.36 -30.71
N THR A 44 -13.03 7.61 -31.05
CA THR A 44 -12.57 8.62 -30.09
C THR A 44 -13.68 9.01 -29.12
N GLU A 45 -14.89 9.26 -29.63
CA GLU A 45 -16.06 9.57 -28.81
C GLU A 45 -16.47 8.40 -27.91
N LEU A 46 -16.41 7.16 -28.44
CA LEU A 46 -16.65 5.96 -27.65
C LEU A 46 -15.63 5.82 -26.52
N TRP A 47 -14.34 6.04 -26.81
CA TRP A 47 -13.29 6.01 -25.79
C TRP A 47 -13.55 7.02 -24.68
N ALA A 48 -13.86 8.27 -25.03
CA ALA A 48 -14.17 9.31 -24.06
C ALA A 48 -15.40 8.95 -23.20
N THR A 49 -16.43 8.36 -23.82
CA THR A 49 -17.63 7.89 -23.11
C THR A 49 -17.32 6.77 -22.12
N LEU A 50 -16.50 5.80 -22.52
CA LEU A 50 -16.08 4.70 -21.64
C LEU A 50 -15.20 5.22 -20.49
N ASP A 51 -14.30 6.15 -20.77
CA ASP A 51 -13.45 6.77 -19.75
C ASP A 51 -14.29 7.51 -18.70
N ALA A 52 -15.21 8.37 -19.14
CA ALA A 52 -16.13 9.10 -18.25
C ALA A 52 -17.02 8.15 -17.44
N THR A 53 -17.42 7.02 -18.02
CA THR A 53 -18.19 5.98 -17.33
C THR A 53 -17.38 5.35 -16.20
N VAL A 54 -16.13 4.95 -16.47
CA VAL A 54 -15.25 4.37 -15.45
C VAL A 54 -14.93 5.39 -14.35
N LEU A 55 -14.67 6.64 -14.72
CA LEU A 55 -14.44 7.72 -13.77
C LEU A 55 -15.64 7.93 -12.84
N SER A 56 -16.85 7.91 -13.38
CA SER A 56 -18.09 8.00 -12.60
C SER A 56 -18.21 6.85 -11.59
N TRP A 57 -17.82 5.63 -11.98
CA TRP A 57 -17.79 4.49 -11.05
C TRP A 57 -16.78 4.68 -9.92
N ILE A 58 -15.58 5.20 -10.21
CA ILE A 58 -14.58 5.51 -9.17
C ILE A 58 -15.20 6.48 -8.17
N TYR A 59 -15.71 7.62 -8.64
CA TYR A 59 -16.28 8.66 -7.77
C TYR A 59 -17.50 8.19 -6.98
N SER A 60 -18.29 7.27 -7.51
CA SER A 60 -19.49 6.75 -6.85
C SER A 60 -19.21 5.67 -5.80
N THR A 61 -18.04 5.03 -5.84
CA THR A 61 -17.72 3.88 -4.96
C THR A 61 -16.71 4.18 -3.85
N ILE A 62 -16.12 5.38 -3.85
CA ILE A 62 -15.24 5.86 -2.77
C ILE A 62 -16.00 6.70 -1.74
N SER A 63 -15.38 6.97 -0.59
CA SER A 63 -15.95 7.88 0.41
C SER A 63 -15.99 9.33 -0.10
N ARG A 64 -16.87 10.16 0.47
CA ARG A 64 -16.93 11.59 0.13
C ARG A 64 -15.61 12.33 0.38
N ASP A 65 -14.88 11.94 1.42
CA ASP A 65 -13.60 12.58 1.75
C ASP A 65 -12.53 12.27 0.70
N LEU A 66 -12.45 11.01 0.24
CA LEU A 66 -11.58 10.62 -0.87
C LEU A 66 -11.98 11.32 -2.16
N LEU A 67 -13.28 11.39 -2.46
CA LEU A 67 -13.79 12.09 -3.64
C LEU A 67 -13.33 13.56 -3.65
N ASN A 68 -13.54 14.28 -2.55
CA ASN A 68 -13.12 15.68 -2.43
C ASN A 68 -11.60 15.86 -2.53
N THR A 69 -10.83 14.82 -2.26
CA THR A 69 -9.36 14.84 -2.32
C THR A 69 -8.85 14.65 -3.75
N ILE A 70 -9.49 13.80 -4.55
CA ILE A 70 -8.97 13.39 -5.88
C ILE A 70 -9.68 14.05 -7.08
N ILE A 71 -10.85 14.66 -6.87
CA ILE A 71 -11.66 15.20 -7.96
C ILE A 71 -11.00 16.43 -8.59
N GLU A 72 -10.79 16.39 -9.90
CA GLU A 72 -10.22 17.49 -10.68
C GLU A 72 -11.01 17.72 -11.98
N PRO A 73 -11.03 18.97 -12.51
CA PRO A 73 -11.61 19.26 -13.81
C PRO A 73 -10.95 18.44 -14.92
N ASP A 74 -11.75 17.94 -15.86
CA ASP A 74 -11.30 17.22 -17.05
C ASP A 74 -10.39 16.01 -16.79
N SER A 75 -10.46 15.42 -15.59
CA SER A 75 -9.62 14.28 -15.24
C SER A 75 -10.08 12.99 -15.92
N THR A 76 -9.13 12.11 -16.23
CA THR A 76 -9.42 10.77 -16.76
C THR A 76 -9.61 9.74 -15.66
N ALA A 77 -10.22 8.60 -16.00
CA ALA A 77 -10.32 7.45 -15.11
C ALA A 77 -8.93 6.99 -14.59
N MET A 78 -7.91 7.06 -15.45
CA MET A 78 -6.54 6.64 -15.11
C MET A 78 -5.91 7.56 -14.07
N GLU A 79 -6.04 8.87 -14.25
CA GLU A 79 -5.53 9.86 -13.31
C GLU A 79 -6.20 9.74 -11.94
N ALA A 80 -7.54 9.61 -11.90
CA ALA A 80 -8.26 9.42 -10.64
C ALA A 80 -7.84 8.11 -9.94
N TRP A 81 -7.65 7.03 -10.70
CA TRP A 81 -7.14 5.76 -10.19
C TRP A 81 -5.72 5.89 -9.62
N ASP A 82 -4.85 6.60 -10.32
CA ASP A 82 -3.46 6.83 -9.91
C ASP A 82 -3.38 7.71 -8.67
N ARG A 83 -4.15 8.81 -8.57
CA ARG A 83 -4.22 9.63 -7.35
C ARG A 83 -4.65 8.80 -6.14
N LEU A 84 -5.68 7.94 -6.29
CA LEU A 84 -6.09 7.02 -5.22
C LEU A 84 -4.94 6.09 -4.83
N ARG A 85 -4.31 5.43 -5.80
CA ARG A 85 -3.17 4.54 -5.55
C ARG A 85 -2.07 5.25 -4.78
N ASP A 86 -1.71 6.45 -5.20
CA ASP A 86 -0.60 7.19 -4.62
C ASP A 86 -0.90 7.61 -3.17
N ILE A 87 -2.13 8.05 -2.86
CA ILE A 87 -2.57 8.34 -1.47
C ILE A 87 -2.36 7.11 -0.56
N PHE A 88 -2.76 5.92 -1.00
CA PHE A 88 -2.66 4.72 -0.18
C PHE A 88 -1.24 4.13 -0.15
N GLN A 89 -0.46 4.27 -1.22
CA GLN A 89 0.95 3.90 -1.25
C GLN A 89 1.82 4.81 -0.38
N ASP A 90 1.61 6.12 -0.42
CA ASP A 90 2.32 7.09 0.42
C ASP A 90 2.00 6.89 1.90
N ASN A 91 0.73 6.58 2.22
CA ASN A 91 0.34 6.18 3.57
C ASN A 91 1.04 4.87 3.99
N GLU A 92 1.11 3.87 3.10
CA GLU A 92 1.83 2.62 3.36
C GLU A 92 3.32 2.87 3.65
N HIS A 93 3.99 3.66 2.81
CA HIS A 93 5.39 4.03 2.99
C HIS A 93 5.62 4.81 4.28
N SER A 94 4.78 5.82 4.57
CA SER A 94 4.88 6.62 5.80
C SER A 94 4.69 5.76 7.04
N ARG A 95 3.73 4.82 7.01
CA ARG A 95 3.51 3.85 8.09
C ARG A 95 4.69 2.88 8.22
N ALA A 96 5.27 2.43 7.11
CA ALA A 96 6.46 1.59 7.13
C ALA A 96 7.63 2.32 7.80
N VAL A 97 7.90 3.59 7.45
CA VAL A 97 8.95 4.40 8.06
C VAL A 97 8.72 4.58 9.57
N ALA A 98 7.49 4.91 9.99
CA ALA A 98 7.17 5.08 11.41
C ALA A 98 7.35 3.78 12.22
N LEU A 99 6.85 2.66 11.69
CA LEU A 99 7.02 1.34 12.31
C LEU A 99 8.48 0.91 12.34
N GLU A 100 9.26 1.28 11.32
CA GLU A 100 10.69 0.96 11.23
C GLU A 100 11.51 1.73 12.26
N GLN A 101 11.19 3.02 12.43
CA GLN A 101 11.77 3.83 13.49
C GLN A 101 11.43 3.21 14.85
N GLU A 102 10.16 2.90 15.11
CA GLU A 102 9.74 2.28 16.37
C GLU A 102 10.47 0.95 16.61
N PHE A 103 10.52 0.09 15.60
CA PHE A 103 11.23 -1.19 15.66
C PHE A 103 12.70 -0.99 16.05
N SER A 104 13.38 -0.03 15.40
CA SER A 104 14.80 0.26 15.62
C SER A 104 15.09 0.93 16.97
N THR A 105 14.13 1.67 17.54
CA THR A 105 14.31 2.34 18.85
C THR A 105 13.77 1.54 20.02
N THR A 106 13.01 0.45 19.79
CA THR A 106 12.45 -0.38 20.86
C THR A 106 13.57 -1.03 21.68
N SER A 107 13.65 -0.67 22.96
CA SER A 107 14.65 -1.19 23.90
C SER A 107 14.00 -2.10 24.94
N MET A 108 14.74 -3.07 25.48
CA MET A 108 14.24 -3.89 26.60
C MET A 108 13.98 -3.03 27.86
N GLU A 109 14.62 -1.87 27.99
CA GLU A 109 14.40 -0.93 29.10
C GLU A 109 12.97 -0.42 29.19
N ASP A 110 12.25 -0.41 28.07
CA ASP A 110 10.86 0.06 27.97
C ASP A 110 9.85 -1.00 28.46
N PHE A 111 10.30 -2.22 28.81
CA PHE A 111 9.44 -3.36 29.14
C PHE A 111 9.78 -4.01 30.48
N PRO A 112 8.78 -4.58 31.17
CA PRO A 112 8.98 -5.21 32.47
C PRO A 112 9.76 -6.53 32.41
N ASN A 113 9.84 -7.19 31.25
CA ASN A 113 10.55 -8.46 31.07
C ASN A 113 10.87 -8.75 29.58
N VAL A 114 11.77 -9.72 29.35
CA VAL A 114 12.22 -10.15 28.01
C VAL A 114 11.06 -10.63 27.13
N SER A 115 10.09 -11.35 27.70
CA SER A 115 8.97 -11.88 26.92
C SER A 115 8.11 -10.75 26.34
N SER A 116 7.80 -9.73 27.13
CA SER A 116 7.05 -8.55 26.68
C SER A 116 7.80 -7.77 25.59
N TYR A 117 9.11 -7.62 25.73
CA TYR A 117 9.96 -7.00 24.73
C TYR A 117 9.95 -7.79 23.40
N CYS A 118 10.21 -9.09 23.45
CA CYS A 118 10.19 -9.96 22.27
C CYS A 118 8.82 -9.98 21.58
N GLN A 119 7.73 -9.96 22.35
CA GLN A 119 6.37 -9.86 21.81
C GLN A 119 6.13 -8.52 21.10
N ARG A 120 6.64 -7.40 21.64
CA ARG A 120 6.52 -6.10 20.95
C ARG A 120 7.29 -6.11 19.63
N LEU A 121 8.54 -6.57 19.62
CA LEU A 121 9.33 -6.65 18.39
C LEU A 121 8.68 -7.55 17.34
N LYS A 122 8.14 -8.71 17.74
CA LYS A 122 7.38 -9.59 16.84
C LYS A 122 6.15 -8.88 16.28
N SER A 123 5.38 -8.21 17.12
CA SER A 123 4.21 -7.44 16.69
C SER A 123 4.58 -6.31 15.70
N LEU A 124 5.70 -5.63 15.91
CA LEU A 124 6.18 -4.60 14.98
C LEU A 124 6.64 -5.22 13.65
N ALA A 125 7.35 -6.34 13.68
CA ALA A 125 7.73 -7.07 12.47
C ALA A 125 6.51 -7.58 11.67
N ASP A 126 5.47 -8.08 12.35
CA ASP A 126 4.21 -8.49 11.73
C ASP A 126 3.48 -7.28 11.11
N GLN A 127 3.49 -6.13 11.78
CA GLN A 127 2.91 -4.89 11.24
C GLN A 127 3.68 -4.36 10.03
N LEU A 128 5.02 -4.40 10.07
CA LEU A 128 5.91 -4.06 8.97
C LEU A 128 5.68 -4.95 7.74
N LYS A 129 5.51 -6.26 7.96
CA LYS A 129 5.10 -7.20 6.90
C LYS A 129 3.74 -6.83 6.27
N ASN A 130 2.78 -6.38 7.08
CA ASN A 130 1.45 -5.99 6.60
C ASN A 130 1.44 -4.69 5.77
N VAL A 131 2.53 -3.92 5.78
CA VAL A 131 2.72 -2.70 4.97
C VAL A 131 3.82 -2.88 3.92
N GLY A 132 4.04 -4.12 3.47
CA GLY A 132 4.97 -4.42 2.38
C GLY A 132 6.46 -4.31 2.74
N ALA A 133 6.81 -4.09 4.01
CA ALA A 133 8.18 -3.87 4.48
C ALA A 133 8.66 -4.98 5.44
N PRO A 134 8.74 -6.26 5.02
CA PRO A 134 9.06 -7.36 5.92
C PRO A 134 10.47 -7.23 6.55
N VAL A 135 10.56 -7.52 7.84
CA VAL A 135 11.84 -7.59 8.57
C VAL A 135 12.53 -8.92 8.28
N SER A 136 13.82 -8.89 7.91
CA SER A 136 14.61 -10.11 7.74
C SER A 136 14.99 -10.75 9.07
N ASP A 137 15.18 -12.07 9.08
CA ASP A 137 15.56 -12.79 10.31
C ASP A 137 16.85 -12.24 10.93
N SER A 138 17.85 -11.92 10.10
CA SER A 138 19.10 -11.31 10.58
C SER A 138 18.87 -9.96 11.25
N ARG A 139 17.97 -9.13 10.71
CA ARG A 139 17.63 -7.83 11.28
C ARG A 139 16.83 -7.98 12.58
N MET A 140 15.93 -8.96 12.63
CA MET A 140 15.20 -9.32 13.84
C MET A 140 16.17 -9.71 14.96
N VAL A 141 17.15 -10.58 14.67
CA VAL A 141 18.18 -10.98 15.64
C VAL A 141 19.04 -9.79 16.08
N LEU A 142 19.46 -8.94 15.14
CA LEU A 142 20.25 -7.74 15.47
C LEU A 142 19.50 -6.81 16.41
N GLN A 143 18.20 -6.58 16.19
CA GLN A 143 17.41 -5.74 17.07
C GLN A 143 17.17 -6.39 18.43
N LEU A 144 16.82 -7.68 18.45
CA LEU A 144 16.63 -8.45 19.67
C LEU A 144 17.87 -8.42 20.57
N VAL A 145 19.06 -8.54 20.00
CA VAL A 145 20.34 -8.54 20.74
C VAL A 145 20.78 -7.12 21.07
N GLY A 146 20.60 -6.17 20.15
CA GLY A 146 20.99 -4.78 20.28
C GLY A 146 20.21 -4.03 21.36
N GLY A 147 18.93 -4.36 21.55
CA GLY A 147 18.08 -3.75 22.58
C GLY A 147 18.14 -4.41 23.96
N LEU A 148 18.97 -5.45 24.17
CA LEU A 148 19.11 -6.08 25.50
C LEU A 148 19.81 -5.16 26.50
N THR A 149 19.27 -5.11 27.72
CA THR A 149 19.87 -4.39 28.86
C THR A 149 21.18 -5.04 29.33
N ARG A 150 22.01 -4.27 30.07
CA ARG A 150 23.34 -4.69 30.58
C ARG A 150 23.39 -6.09 31.22
N PRO A 151 22.38 -6.58 32.00
CA PRO A 151 22.41 -7.93 32.57
C PRO A 151 22.38 -9.06 31.54
N TYR A 152 21.85 -8.80 30.34
CA TYR A 152 21.64 -9.80 29.28
C TYR A 152 22.62 -9.66 28.10
N ARG A 153 23.47 -8.64 28.13
CA ARG A 153 24.44 -8.35 27.06
C ARG A 153 25.42 -9.50 26.82
N GLY A 154 25.74 -10.27 27.86
CA GLY A 154 26.59 -11.47 27.79
C GLY A 154 26.00 -12.61 26.95
N VAL A 155 24.66 -12.73 26.89
CA VAL A 155 23.97 -13.70 26.03
C VAL A 155 24.02 -13.26 24.56
N GLY A 156 23.93 -11.95 24.31
CA GLY A 156 24.08 -11.38 22.96
C GLY A 156 25.42 -11.68 22.29
N THR A 157 26.50 -11.72 23.06
CA THR A 157 27.85 -12.11 22.57
C THR A 157 27.99 -13.58 22.19
N LEU A 158 27.09 -14.46 22.66
CA LEU A 158 27.13 -15.90 22.35
C LEU A 158 26.31 -16.27 21.10
N ILE A 159 25.44 -15.37 20.64
CA ILE A 159 24.51 -15.59 19.51
C ILE A 159 25.01 -14.91 18.21
N ARG A 160 26.01 -14.02 18.32
CA ARG A 160 26.64 -13.36 17.17
C ARG A 160 27.59 -14.26 16.40
#